data_AF-A0A8J8JZL0-F1
#
_entry.id   AF-A0A8J8JZL0-F1
#
_cell.length_a   1.000
_cell.length_b   1.000
_cell.length_c   1.000
_cell.angle_alpha   90.00
_cell.angle_beta   90.00
_cell.angle_gamma   90.00
#
_symmetry.space_group_name_H-M   'P 1'
#
loop_
_entity.id
_entity.type
_entity.pdbx_description
1 polymer ?
#
loop_
_entity_poly.entity_id
_entity_poly.type
_entity_poly.pdbx_seq_one_letter_code
_entity_poly.pdbx_strand_id
1 'polypeptide(L)' 'MKQAIIYALDFDGVICDSALETGVSGWKAAAKIWDDFTTSLPSKDFSDKFRQV' A
#
# COMPACT_ATOMS: atom_id res chain seq x y z
N MET A 1 -11.94 -36.20 -20.64
CA MET A 1 -11.63 -35.64 -19.30
C MET A 1 -11.99 -34.17 -19.34
N LYS A 2 -12.81 -33.65 -18.42
CA LYS A 2 -13.06 -32.19 -18.34
C LYS A 2 -11.84 -31.55 -17.69
N GLN A 3 -11.22 -30.60 -18.38
CA GLN A 3 -10.12 -29.83 -17.84
C GLN A 3 -10.66 -28.97 -16.68
N ALA A 4 -10.08 -29.10 -15.48
CA ALA A 4 -10.41 -28.21 -14.38
C ALA A 4 -9.82 -26.82 -14.66
N ILE A 5 -10.59 -25.78 -14.39
CA ILE A 5 -10.12 -24.39 -14.50
C ILE A 5 -9.29 -24.07 -13.25
N ILE A 6 -8.08 -23.56 -13.46
CA ILE A 6 -7.19 -23.08 -12.39
C ILE A 6 -7.15 -21.56 -12.46
N TYR A 7 -7.46 -20.92 -11.33
CA TYR A 7 -7.30 -19.48 -11.17
C TYR A 7 -5.99 -19.21 -10.43
N ALA A 8 -5.13 -18.38 -11.03
CA ALA A 8 -3.95 -17.84 -10.39
C ALA A 8 -4.20 -16.35 -10.15
N LEU A 9 -4.19 -15.95 -8.88
CA LEU A 9 -4.39 -14.58 -8.43
C LEU A 9 -3.11 -14.13 -7.74
N ASP A 10 -2.64 -12.93 -8.07
CA ASP A 10 -1.58 -12.27 -7.31
C ASP A 10 -2.11 -11.83 -5.94
N PHE A 11 -1.21 -11.52 -5.01
CA PHE A 11 -1.56 -11.03 -3.69
C PHE A 11 -1.78 -9.51 -3.68
N ASP A 12 -0.71 -8.75 -3.92
CA ASP A 12 -0.70 -7.30 -3.78
C ASP A 12 -1.56 -6.62 -4.85
N GLY A 13 -2.53 -5.81 -4.43
CA GLY A 13 -3.39 -5.06 -5.34
C GLY A 13 -4.43 -5.89 -6.09
N VAL A 14 -4.44 -7.22 -5.90
CA VAL A 14 -5.46 -8.13 -6.46
C VAL A 14 -6.36 -8.69 -5.37
N ILE A 15 -5.81 -9.28 -4.31
CA ILE A 15 -6.60 -9.77 -3.15
C ILE A 15 -6.32 -9.02 -1.85
N CYS A 16 -5.32 -8.14 -1.82
CA CYS A 16 -5.00 -7.26 -0.70
C CYS A 16 -5.04 -5.77 -1.10
N ASP A 17 -5.42 -4.88 -0.18
CA ASP A 17 -5.23 -3.42 -0.29
C ASP A 17 -3.75 -3.06 -0.01
N SER A 18 -2.89 -3.33 -0.99
CA SER A 18 -1.45 -3.04 -0.89
C SER A 18 -1.11 -1.55 -1.00
N ALA A 19 -2.07 -0.71 -1.40
CA ALA A 19 -1.86 0.74 -1.52
C ALA A 19 -1.57 1.36 -0.14
N LEU A 20 -2.29 0.93 0.90
CA LEU A 20 -2.04 1.43 2.25
C LEU A 20 -0.67 0.98 2.79
N GLU A 21 -0.30 -0.28 2.57
CA GLU A 21 1.01 -0.81 2.96
C GLU A 21 2.17 -0.08 2.27
N THR A 22 2.01 0.17 0.97
CA THR A 22 2.99 0.92 0.16
C THR A 22 3.10 2.36 0.67
N GLY A 23 1.96 3.03 0.89
CA GLY A 23 1.92 4.41 1.38
C GLY A 23 2.56 4.56 2.76
N VAL A 24 2.27 3.67 3.72
CA VAL A 24 2.88 3.68 5.06
C VAL A 24 4.38 3.41 4.98
N SER A 25 4.82 2.50 4.10
CA SER A 25 6.24 2.21 3.91
C SER A 25 6.99 3.43 3.37
N GLY A 26 6.43 4.11 2.36
CA GLY A 26 6.95 5.38 1.85
C GLY A 26 6.99 6.47 2.92
N TRP A 27 5.93 6.60 3.72
CA TRP A 27 5.86 7.57 4.83
C TRP A 27 6.96 7.34 5.87
N LYS A 28 7.19 6.08 6.26
CA LYS A 28 8.26 5.73 7.20
C LYS A 28 9.65 5.98 6.63
N ALA A 29 9.85 5.83 5.32
CA ALA A 29 11.10 6.19 4.67
C ALA A 29 11.31 7.71 4.68
N ALA A 30 10.25 8.48 4.35
CA ALA A 30 10.28 9.94 4.39
C ALA A 30 10.68 10.48 5.77
N ALA A 31 10.08 9.93 6.84
CA ALA A 31 10.39 10.28 8.23
C ALA A 31 11.85 10.01 8.66
N LYS A 32 12.60 9.20 7.90
CA LYS A 32 14.03 8.94 8.14
C LYS A 32 14.96 9.79 7.27
N ILE A 33 14.46 10.31 6.15
CA ILE A 33 15.25 11.04 5.16
C ILE A 33 15.18 12.55 5.40
N TRP A 34 14.00 13.05 5.79
CA TRP A 34 13.76 14.48 5.99
C TRP A 34 13.68 14.83 7.47
N ASP A 35 14.58 15.70 7.93
CA ASP A 35 14.71 16.13 9.33
C ASP A 35 13.50 16.94 9.83
N ASP A 36 12.75 17.59 8.93
CA ASP A 36 11.55 18.36 9.23
C ASP A 36 10.26 17.52 9.15
N PHE A 37 10.37 16.21 8.93
CA PHE A 37 9.23 15.32 8.82
C PHE A 37 8.79 14.82 10.19
N THR A 38 7.81 15.51 10.77
CA THR A 38 7.48 15.41 12.21
C THR A 38 6.54 14.26 12.59
N THR A 39 5.98 13.51 11.63
CA THR A 39 5.00 12.46 11.90
C THR A 39 5.50 11.08 11.51
N SER A 40 5.43 10.12 12.43
CA SER A 40 5.89 8.75 12.19
C SER A 40 4.93 7.89 11.37
N LEU A 41 3.67 8.34 11.19
CA LEU A 41 2.62 7.66 10.45
C LEU A 41 1.73 8.66 9.70
N PRO A 42 1.18 8.28 8.53
CA PRO A 42 0.23 9.12 7.81
C PRO A 42 -1.08 9.27 8.59
N SER A 43 -1.71 10.44 8.46
CA SER A 43 -3.11 10.59 8.87
C SER A 43 -4.03 9.80 7.95
N LYS A 44 -5.25 9.53 8.40
CA LYS A 44 -6.27 8.86 7.56
C LYS A 44 -6.50 9.60 6.25
N ASP A 45 -6.54 10.93 6.27
CA ASP A 45 -6.76 11.74 5.07
C ASP A 45 -5.63 11.61 4.04
N PHE A 46 -4.37 11.49 4.50
CA PHE A 46 -3.24 11.25 3.60
C PHE A 46 -3.28 9.83 3.02
N SER A 47 -3.61 8.84 3.85
CA SER A 47 -3.81 7.45 3.40
C SER A 47 -4.93 7.33 2.36
N ASP A 48 -6.05 8.03 2.57
CA ASP A 48 -7.18 8.02 1.64
C ASP A 48 -6.85 8.71 0.32
N LYS A 49 -6.06 9.80 0.34
CA LYS A 49 -5.56 10.44 -0.88
C LYS A 49 -4.61 9.56 -1.67
N PHE A 50 -3.77 8.77 -1.01
CA PHE A 50 -2.84 7.85 -1.66
C PHE A 50 -3.56 6.73 -2.44
N ARG A 51 -4.80 6.38 -2.06
CA ARG A 51 -5.61 5.38 -2.79
C ARG A 51 -6.19 5.89 -4.11
N GLN A 52 -6.17 7.20 -4.36
CA GLN A 52 -6.79 7.82 -5.55
C GLN A 52 -5.79 8.03 -6.69
N VAL A 53 -4.56 7.55 -6.54
CA VAL A 53 -3.44 7.77 -7.46
C VAL A 53 -3.26 6.59 -8.39
#